data_AF-A0A7R9VB90-F1
#
_entry.id   AF-A0A7R9VB90-F1
#
_cell.length_a   1.000
_cell.length_b   1.000
_cell.length_c   1.000
_cell.angle_alpha   90.00
_cell.angle_beta   90.00
_cell.angle_gamma   90.00
#
_symmetry.space_group_name_H-M   'P 1'
#
loop_
_entity.id
_entity.type
_entity.pdbx_description
1 polymer ?
#
loop_
_entity_poly.entity_id
_entity_poly.type
_entity_poly.pdbx_seq_one_letter_code
_entity_poly.pdbx_strand_id
1 'polypeptide(L)'
;KGCHRLCVQLPLVAVKHPLVCMDKSMARPQNVGILAMDVYLPRCKVMQADLEARDGCEGKYTIGLGQTSLSFCTSREDVVSMALTAVERLMAKAGVQPSAVGRVEVGTESALDRSK
;
A
#
# COMPACT_ATOMS: atom_id res chain seq x y z
N LYS A 1 9.69 -1.97 -20.44
CA LYS A 1 8.89 -0.79 -20.86
C LYS A 1 7.80 -0.58 -19.80
N GLY A 2 7.74 0.63 -19.25
CA GLY A 2 7.24 0.95 -17.90
C GLY A 2 5.88 0.38 -17.53
N CYS A 3 5.84 -0.35 -16.41
CA CYS A 3 4.61 -0.83 -15.81
C CYS A 3 4.07 0.27 -14.89
N HIS A 4 3.11 1.06 -15.40
CA HIS A 4 2.41 2.07 -14.62
C HIS A 4 1.58 1.39 -13.51
N ARG A 5 1.89 1.74 -12.26
CA ARG A 5 1.37 1.17 -11.01
C ARG A 5 0.08 1.89 -10.62
N LEU A 6 -1.05 1.19 -10.51
CA LEU A 6 -2.32 1.71 -9.99
C LEU A 6 -2.52 1.31 -8.51
N CYS A 7 -2.67 2.30 -7.64
CA CYS A 7 -2.31 2.35 -6.22
C CYS A 7 -3.12 1.47 -5.22
N VAL A 8 -2.44 0.81 -4.27
CA VAL A 8 -2.96 0.47 -2.93
C VAL A 8 -2.11 1.26 -1.94
N GLN A 9 -2.69 2.32 -1.39
CA GLN A 9 -1.97 3.31 -0.61
C GLN A 9 -2.11 2.96 0.87
N LEU A 10 -1.05 2.40 1.45
CA LEU A 10 -0.93 2.30 2.91
C LEU A 10 -0.06 3.49 3.38
N PRO A 11 -0.66 4.58 3.87
CA PRO A 11 0.11 5.62 4.52
C PRO A 11 0.59 5.08 5.87
N LEU A 12 1.89 4.82 6.00
CA LEU A 12 2.47 4.62 7.32
C LEU A 12 2.77 6.01 7.90
N VAL A 13 2.10 6.35 9.00
CA VAL A 13 2.51 7.48 9.84
C VAL A 13 3.73 7.04 10.64
N ALA A 14 4.89 7.01 9.98
CA ALA A 14 6.16 6.87 10.68
C ALA A 14 6.44 8.21 11.38
N VAL A 15 6.17 8.31 12.68
CA VAL A 15 6.66 9.45 13.47
C VAL A 15 8.18 9.28 13.59
N LYS A 16 8.96 9.96 12.73
CA LYS A 16 10.40 10.18 13.00
C LYS A 16 10.49 11.16 14.15
N HIS A 17 10.32 10.67 15.37
CA HIS A 17 11.04 11.22 16.49
C HIS A 17 12.04 10.15 16.89
N PRO A 18 13.35 10.43 16.92
CA PRO A 18 14.28 9.53 17.56
C PRO A 18 13.77 9.32 19.00
N LEU A 19 13.51 8.07 19.37
CA LEU A 19 13.24 7.66 20.74
C LEU A 19 14.54 7.80 21.56
N VAL A 20 15.03 9.04 21.71
CA VAL A 20 15.89 9.40 22.83
C VAL A 20 14.93 9.96 23.87
N CYS A 21 14.51 9.10 24.79
CA CYS A 21 13.86 9.51 26.02
C CYS A 21 14.88 10.28 26.88
N MET A 22 15.06 11.58 26.63
CA MET A 22 15.62 12.54 27.60
C MET A 22 15.46 13.96 27.06
N ASP A 23 14.28 14.57 27.24
CA ASP A 23 14.16 15.84 27.96
C ASP A 23 12.68 16.17 28.28
N LYS A 24 12.47 16.77 29.44
CA LYS A 24 11.20 17.17 30.06
C LYS A 24 10.60 18.39 29.35
N SER A 25 9.53 18.19 28.58
CA SER A 25 8.33 19.03 28.58
C SER A 25 7.22 18.33 27.78
N MET A 26 6.00 18.26 28.31
CA MET A 26 4.84 17.72 27.58
C MET A 26 4.33 18.73 26.54
N ALA A 27 5.20 19.16 25.64
CA ALA A 27 4.78 19.89 24.45
C ALA A 27 4.19 18.87 23.47
N ARG A 28 3.00 19.17 22.92
CA ARG A 28 2.41 18.35 21.85
C ARG A 28 3.40 18.26 20.69
N PRO A 29 3.56 17.08 20.07
CA PRO A 29 4.44 16.95 18.91
C PRO A 29 3.98 17.90 17.81
N GLN A 30 4.94 18.65 17.27
CA GLN A 30 4.72 19.63 16.20
C GLN A 30 4.97 18.97 14.85
N ASN A 31 4.35 19.49 13.78
CA ASN A 31 4.55 19.04 12.39
C ASN A 31 4.28 17.54 12.15
N VAL A 32 3.20 17.03 12.74
CA VAL A 32 2.76 15.64 12.54
C VAL A 32 2.18 15.48 11.14
N GLY A 33 2.65 14.47 10.40
CA GLY A 33 2.20 14.18 9.04
C GLY A 33 2.78 12.88 8.49
N ILE A 34 2.54 12.63 7.19
CA ILE A 34 3.07 11.47 6.48
C ILE A 34 4.54 11.73 6.13
N LEU A 35 5.46 10.96 6.71
CA LEU A 35 6.89 11.12 6.46
C LEU A 35 7.42 10.26 5.31
N ALA A 36 6.81 9.11 5.08
CA ALA A 36 7.17 8.20 4.01
C ALA A 36 5.96 7.37 3.58
N MET A 37 5.93 6.97 2.31
CA MET A 37 4.86 6.16 1.75
C MET A 37 5.45 5.19 0.72
N ASP A 38 4.98 3.95 0.73
CA ASP A 38 5.30 2.97 -0.30
C ASP A 38 4.03 2.22 -0.71
N VAL A 39 4.06 1.70 -1.93
CA VAL A 39 2.93 1.04 -2.57
C VAL A 39 3.42 -0.26 -3.18
N TYR A 40 2.71 -1.33 -2.86
CA TYR A 40 2.86 -2.63 -3.49
C TYR A 40 1.60 -3.00 -4.25
N LEU A 41 1.79 -3.56 -5.44
CA LEU A 41 0.73 -4.07 -6.29
C LEU A 41 1.10 -5.47 -6.77
N PRO A 42 0.12 -6.36 -6.94
CA PRO A 42 0.35 -7.66 -7.53
C PRO A 42 1.04 -7.55 -8.88
N ARG A 43 1.87 -8.55 -9.22
CA ARG A 43 2.64 -8.53 -10.47
C ARG A 43 1.80 -8.92 -11.67
N CYS A 44 0.76 -9.73 -11.45
CA CYS A 44 -0.14 -10.18 -12.48
C CYS A 44 -1.18 -9.11 -12.80
N LYS A 45 -1.34 -8.81 -14.08
CA LYS A 45 -2.31 -7.84 -14.58
C LYS A 45 -2.87 -8.28 -15.92
N VAL A 46 -4.07 -7.81 -16.20
CA VAL A 46 -4.76 -7.97 -17.48
C VAL A 46 -5.03 -6.58 -18.07
N MET A 47 -4.92 -6.46 -19.40
CA MET A 47 -5.26 -5.23 -20.09
C MET A 47 -6.78 -5.14 -20.24
N GLN A 48 -7.34 -3.95 -20.02
CA GLN A 48 -8.79 -3.79 -20.09
C GLN A 48 -9.33 -3.99 -21.51
N ALA A 49 -8.56 -3.62 -22.54
CA ALA A 49 -8.93 -3.89 -23.93
C ALA A 49 -9.07 -5.40 -24.23
N ASP A 50 -8.18 -6.23 -23.68
CA ASP A 50 -8.25 -7.69 -23.85
C ASP A 50 -9.48 -8.26 -23.12
N LEU A 51 -9.86 -7.67 -21.99
CA LEU A 51 -11.05 -8.04 -21.24
C LEU A 51 -12.32 -7.65 -21.99
N GLU A 52 -12.37 -6.45 -22.57
CA GLU A 52 -13.49 -5.98 -23.40
C GLU A 52 -13.70 -6.89 -24.62
N ALA A 53 -12.62 -7.27 -25.30
CA ALA A 53 -12.67 -8.17 -26.45
C ALA A 53 -13.20 -9.56 -26.06
N ARG A 54 -12.82 -10.05 -24.87
CA ARG A 54 -13.29 -11.34 -24.35
C ARG A 54 -14.75 -11.29 -23.93
N ASP A 55 -15.19 -10.19 -23.34
CA ASP A 55 -16.55 -10.01 -22.81
C ASP A 55 -17.52 -9.41 -23.86
N GLY A 56 -17.03 -9.03 -25.04
CA GLY A 56 -17.82 -8.46 -26.13
C GLY A 56 -18.37 -7.06 -25.83
N CYS A 57 -17.67 -6.27 -25.01
CA CYS A 57 -18.13 -4.96 -24.53
C CYS A 57 -17.12 -3.83 -24.77
N GLU A 58 -16.80 -3.60 -26.05
CA GLU A 58 -15.85 -2.57 -26.47
C GLU A 58 -16.18 -1.18 -25.89
N GLY A 59 -15.16 -0.50 -25.37
CA GLY A 59 -15.26 0.85 -24.82
C GLY A 59 -15.89 0.94 -23.43
N LYS A 60 -16.45 -0.13 -22.87
CA LYS A 60 -17.09 -0.08 -21.54
C LYS A 60 -16.08 0.12 -20.41
N TYR A 61 -14.95 -0.58 -20.44
CA TYR A 61 -13.93 -0.56 -19.38
C TYR A 61 -12.88 0.53 -19.63
N THR A 62 -12.51 0.75 -20.88
CA THR A 62 -11.49 1.72 -21.29
C THR A 62 -12.02 3.14 -21.33
N ILE A 63 -13.18 3.36 -21.94
CA ILE A 63 -13.80 4.70 -22.06
C ILE A 63 -14.82 4.92 -20.94
N GLY A 64 -15.71 3.95 -20.71
CA GLY A 64 -16.77 4.06 -19.70
C GLY A 64 -16.21 4.15 -18.27
N LEU A 65 -15.33 3.22 -17.89
CA LEU A 65 -14.68 3.22 -16.57
C LEU A 65 -13.33 3.97 -16.54
N GLY A 66 -12.74 4.31 -17.69
CA GLY A 66 -11.45 5.01 -17.75
C GLY A 66 -10.25 4.16 -17.32
N GLN A 67 -10.35 2.83 -17.35
CA GLN A 67 -9.31 1.93 -16.87
C GLN A 67 -8.47 1.34 -18.00
N THR A 68 -7.15 1.26 -17.81
CA THR A 68 -6.22 0.71 -18.82
C THR A 68 -5.79 -0.72 -18.52
N SER A 69 -5.63 -1.05 -17.23
CA SER A 69 -5.24 -2.39 -16.78
C SER A 69 -5.77 -2.66 -15.38
N LEU A 70 -6.05 -3.93 -15.10
CA LEU A 70 -6.47 -4.42 -13.80
C LEU A 70 -5.43 -5.40 -13.26
N SER A 71 -4.90 -5.14 -12.07
CA SER A 71 -3.99 -6.07 -11.39
C SER A 71 -4.76 -6.99 -10.46
N PHE A 72 -4.35 -8.25 -10.36
CA PHE A 72 -5.04 -9.25 -9.54
C PHE A 72 -4.04 -10.15 -8.81
N CYS A 73 -4.44 -10.65 -7.65
CA CYS A 73 -3.64 -11.57 -6.86
C CYS A 73 -3.66 -12.98 -7.45
N THR A 74 -2.51 -13.65 -7.45
CA THR A 74 -2.42 -15.09 -7.72
C THR A 74 -2.50 -15.87 -6.41
N SER A 75 -2.53 -17.20 -6.47
CA SER A 75 -2.51 -18.06 -5.26
C SER A 75 -1.27 -17.86 -4.36
N ARG A 76 -0.26 -17.11 -4.81
CA ARG A 76 0.95 -16.78 -4.06
C ARG A 76 0.93 -15.38 -3.46
N GLU A 77 -0.13 -14.61 -3.65
CA GLU A 77 -0.28 -13.24 -3.16
C GLU A 77 -1.63 -13.10 -2.46
N ASP A 78 -1.61 -12.45 -1.31
CA ASP A 78 -2.77 -12.14 -0.47
C ASP A 78 -2.57 -10.77 0.21
N VAL A 79 -3.57 -10.32 0.97
CA VAL A 79 -3.53 -9.00 1.61
C VAL A 79 -2.35 -8.88 2.58
N VAL A 80 -1.99 -9.96 3.27
CA VAL A 80 -0.92 -9.96 4.28
C VAL A 80 0.45 -9.88 3.61
N SER A 81 0.72 -10.72 2.61
CA SER A 81 1.96 -10.69 1.84
C SER A 81 2.15 -9.37 1.10
N MET A 82 1.08 -8.78 0.56
CA MET A 82 1.12 -7.43 -0.01
C MET A 82 1.49 -6.37 1.03
N ALA A 83 0.85 -6.38 2.20
CA ALA A 83 1.11 -5.44 3.28
C ALA A 83 2.54 -5.57 3.82
N LEU A 84 3.01 -6.80 4.08
CA LEU A 84 4.37 -7.08 4.53
C LEU A 84 5.41 -6.60 3.51
N THR A 85 5.19 -6.86 2.22
CA THR A 85 6.09 -6.40 1.15
C THR A 85 6.14 -4.88 1.07
N ALA A 86 5.01 -4.19 1.26
CA ALA A 86 4.97 -2.73 1.28
C ALA A 86 5.72 -2.16 2.51
N VAL A 87 5.49 -2.73 3.70
CA VAL A 87 6.13 -2.31 4.95
C VAL A 87 7.63 -2.56 4.93
N GLU A 88 8.08 -3.74 4.50
CA GLU A 88 9.51 -4.07 4.39
C GLU A 88 10.24 -3.08 3.47
N ARG A 89 9.69 -2.82 2.28
CA ARG A 89 10.27 -1.86 1.33
C ARG A 89 10.25 -0.43 1.86
N LEU A 90 9.18 -0.04 2.56
CA LEU A 90 9.07 1.27 3.19
C LEU A 90 10.14 1.46 4.27
N MET A 91 10.31 0.49 5.16
CA MET A 91 11.29 0.56 6.25
C MET A 91 12.71 0.61 5.72
N ALA A 92 13.02 -0.21 4.71
CA ALA A 92 14.31 -0.20 4.03
C ALA A 92 14.60 1.17 3.37
N LYS A 93 13.62 1.77 2.68
CA LYS A 93 13.76 3.08 2.04
C LYS A 93 13.86 4.24 3.03
N ALA A 94 13.11 4.17 4.12
CA ALA A 94 13.06 5.23 5.13
C ALA A 94 14.21 5.14 6.14
N GLY A 95 14.93 4.01 6.19
CA GLY A 95 16.01 3.73 7.15
C GLY A 95 15.49 3.59 8.59
N VAL A 96 14.26 3.10 8.76
CA VAL A 96 13.60 3.00 10.08
C VAL A 96 13.73 1.58 10.61
N GLN A 97 14.26 1.44 11.83
CA GLN A 97 14.33 0.16 12.51
C GLN A 97 12.96 -0.25 13.06
N PRO A 98 12.59 -1.55 13.05
CA PRO A 98 11.31 -2.01 13.60
C PRO A 98 11.08 -1.59 15.05
N SER A 99 12.13 -1.53 15.86
CA SER A 99 12.08 -1.09 17.26
C SER A 99 11.69 0.37 17.45
N ALA A 100 11.76 1.20 16.40
CA ALA A 100 11.37 2.61 16.45
C ALA A 100 9.87 2.84 16.22
N VAL A 101 9.11 1.80 15.84
CA VAL A 101 7.68 1.91 15.53
C VAL A 101 6.85 1.68 16.79
N GLY A 102 6.22 2.74 17.30
CA GLY A 102 5.39 2.67 18.51
C GLY A 102 3.92 2.31 18.28
N ARG A 103 3.43 2.39 17.03
CA ARG A 103 2.03 2.11 16.67
C ARG A 103 1.95 1.64 15.23
N VAL A 104 1.16 0.59 15.00
CA VAL A 104 0.85 0.07 13.67
C VAL A 104 -0.66 -0.04 13.57
N GLU A 105 -1.22 0.52 12.51
CA GLU A 105 -2.63 0.40 12.17
C GLU A 105 -2.74 -0.19 10.77
N VAL A 106 -3.72 -1.06 10.58
CA VAL A 106 -4.03 -1.68 9.29
C VAL A 106 -5.50 -1.42 9.00
N GLY A 107 -5.77 -0.65 7.94
CA GLY A 107 -7.10 -0.53 7.38
C GLY A 107 -7.28 -1.57 6.28
N THR A 108 -8.21 -2.50 6.43
CA THR A 108 -8.56 -3.48 5.40
C THR A 108 -10.05 -3.77 5.44
N GLU A 109 -10.68 -3.89 4.27
CA GLU A 109 -12.03 -4.45 4.11
C GLU A 109 -11.99 -5.94 3.74
N SER A 110 -10.83 -6.43 3.32
CA SER A 110 -10.59 -7.83 2.97
C SER A 110 -10.20 -8.61 4.22
N ALA A 111 -11.21 -9.12 4.92
CA ALA A 111 -11.01 -9.93 6.13
C ALA A 111 -10.55 -11.34 5.77
N LEU A 112 -9.30 -11.67 6.13
CA LEU A 112 -8.82 -13.06 6.11
C LEU A 112 -9.38 -13.86 7.29
N ASP A 113 -9.45 -13.21 8.45
CA ASP A 113 -10.03 -13.74 9.67
C ASP A 113 -10.99 -12.71 10.27
N ARG A 114 -11.93 -13.16 11.09
CA ARG A 114 -12.94 -12.29 11.73
C ARG A 114 -12.54 -11.83 13.13
N SER A 115 -11.42 -12.32 13.65
CA SER A 115 -11.01 -12.13 15.04
C SER A 115 -9.53 -11.76 15.20
N LYS A 116 -8.68 -12.23 14.29
CA LYS A 116 -7.23 -12.15 14.37
C LYS A 116 -6.65 -10.97 13.59
#